data_AF-A0A7J4KFH5-F1
#
_entry.id   AF-A0A7J4KFH5-F1
#
_cell.length_a   1.000
_cell.length_b   1.000
_cell.length_c   1.000
_cell.angle_alpha   90.00
_cell.angle_beta   90.00
_cell.angle_gamma   90.00
#
_symmetry.space_group_name_H-M   'P 1'
#
loop_
_entity.id
_entity.type
_entity.pdbx_description
1 polymer ?
#
loop_
_entity_poly.entity_id
_entity_poly.type
_entity_poly.pdbx_seq_one_letter_code
_entity_poly.pdbx_strand_id
1 'polypeptide(L)'
;MFKTAAGLVNELIEAKQERRLTYLLRQLKRVDLSILDELGYITFDLSGDELLFQLLASRYETSSTMVTSNLMFSEWVRNIP
;
A
#
# COMPACT_ATOMS: atom_id res chain seq x y z
N MET A 1 7.47 3.65 9.53
CA MET A 1 7.97 2.55 8.68
C MET A 1 8.15 3.09 7.27
N PHE A 2 9.19 2.65 6.56
CA PHE A 2 9.47 3.03 5.17
C PHE A 2 9.52 1.76 4.30
N LYS A 3 8.82 1.78 3.16
CA LYS A 3 8.84 0.72 2.14
C LYS A 3 8.62 1.33 0.76
N THR A 4 9.19 0.73 -0.28
CA THR A 4 8.69 0.96 -1.63
C THR A 4 7.28 0.39 -1.73
N ALA A 5 6.42 1.06 -2.48
CA ALA A 5 5.03 0.66 -2.59
C ALA A 5 4.92 -0.73 -3.29
N ALA A 6 5.79 -1.03 -4.26
CA ALA A 6 5.91 -2.34 -4.88
C ALA A 6 6.31 -3.44 -3.88
N GLY A 7 7.29 -3.16 -3.01
CA GLY A 7 7.72 -4.11 -1.98
C GLY A 7 6.61 -4.41 -0.98
N LEU A 8 5.84 -3.39 -0.58
CA LEU A 8 4.70 -3.59 0.30
C LEU A 8 3.59 -4.41 -0.35
N VAL A 9 3.28 -4.18 -1.63
CA VAL A 9 2.29 -4.99 -2.36
C VAL A 9 2.71 -6.46 -2.41
N ASN A 10 3.98 -6.74 -2.71
CA ASN A 10 4.50 -8.11 -2.70
C ASN A 10 4.35 -8.76 -1.31
N GLU A 11 4.70 -8.06 -0.23
CA GLU A 11 4.51 -8.56 1.13
C GLU A 11 3.04 -8.85 1.46
N LEU A 12 2.11 -8.02 0.97
CA LEU A 12 0.67 -8.22 1.15
C LEU A 12 0.17 -9.45 0.37
N ILE A 13 0.63 -9.63 -0.87
CA ILE A 13 0.29 -10.79 -1.71
C ILE A 13 0.79 -12.08 -1.08
N GLU A 14 2.06 -12.13 -0.69
CA GLU A 14 2.64 -13.28 0.03
C GLU A 14 1.87 -13.56 1.32
N ALA A 15 1.54 -12.52 2.09
CA ALA A 15 0.76 -12.67 3.31
C ALA A 15 -0.64 -13.24 3.06
N LYS A 16 -1.28 -12.88 1.94
CA LYS A 16 -2.57 -13.43 1.51
C LYS A 16 -2.44 -14.92 1.16
N GLN A 17 -1.42 -15.30 0.39
CA GLN A 17 -1.15 -16.69 0.01
C GLN A 17 -0.86 -17.57 1.24
N GLU A 18 -0.10 -17.05 2.19
CA GLU A 18 0.26 -17.74 3.44
C GLU A 18 -0.81 -17.64 4.53
N ARG A 19 -1.99 -17.07 4.24
CA ARG A 19 -3.10 -16.87 5.19
C ARG A 19 -2.72 -16.04 6.43
N ARG A 20 -1.69 -15.20 6.35
CA ARG A 20 -1.24 -14.27 7.39
C ARG A 20 -1.62 -12.81 7.13
N LEU A 21 -2.39 -12.52 6.08
CA LEU A 21 -2.76 -11.15 5.70
C LEU A 21 -3.37 -10.34 6.84
N THR A 22 -4.34 -10.90 7.57
CA THR A 22 -5.00 -10.23 8.70
C THR A 22 -4.03 -9.88 9.84
N TYR A 23 -2.98 -10.68 10.01
CA TYR A 23 -1.93 -10.37 10.99
C TYR A 23 -1.05 -9.22 10.50
N LEU A 24 -0.58 -9.29 9.25
CA LEU A 24 0.23 -8.24 8.65
C LEU A 24 -0.50 -6.89 8.63
N LEU A 25 -1.76 -6.84 8.17
CA LEU A 25 -2.57 -5.61 8.15
C LEU A 25 -2.72 -5.00 9.55
N ARG A 26 -2.89 -5.81 10.60
CA ARG A 26 -2.94 -5.31 11.98
C ARG A 26 -1.62 -4.71 12.44
N GLN A 27 -0.48 -5.31 12.07
CA GLN A 27 0.83 -4.73 12.38
C GLN A 27 1.03 -3.42 11.63
N LEU A 28 0.72 -3.39 10.34
CA LEU A 28 0.86 -2.20 9.49
C LEU A 28 -0.04 -1.05 9.96
N LYS A 29 -1.25 -1.33 10.43
CA LYS A 29 -2.17 -0.31 10.98
C LYS A 29 -1.63 0.36 12.25
N ARG A 30 -0.84 -0.35 13.06
CA ARG A 30 -0.27 0.19 14.32
C ARG A 30 0.92 1.13 14.11
N VAL A 31 1.42 1.24 12.89
CA VAL A 31 2.51 2.18 12.58
C VAL A 31 1.94 3.60 12.58
N ASP A 32 2.50 4.50 13.38
CA ASP A 32 2.01 5.89 13.46
C ASP A 32 2.22 6.66 12.14
N LEU A 33 3.38 6.45 11.50
CA LEU A 33 3.73 6.99 10.19
C LEU A 33 4.24 5.91 9.25
N SER A 34 3.50 5.68 8.16
CA SER A 34 3.93 4.83 7.05
C SER A 34 4.35 5.69 5.86
N ILE A 35 5.53 5.43 5.30
CA ILE A 35 6.05 6.10 4.11
C ILE A 35 6.11 5.06 2.99
N LEU A 36 5.36 5.32 1.91
CA LEU A 36 5.29 4.50 0.71
C LEU A 36 5.98 5.22 -0.42
N ASP A 37 7.13 4.71 -0.83
CA ASP A 37 7.96 5.31 -1.86
C ASP A 37 7.61 4.76 -3.26
N GLU A 38 7.77 5.59 -4.29
CA GLU A 38 7.69 5.17 -5.71
C GLU A 38 6.35 4.54 -6.14
N LEU A 39 5.21 5.08 -5.67
CA LEU A 39 3.87 4.52 -5.95
C LEU A 39 3.56 4.40 -7.47
N GLY A 40 4.17 5.26 -8.28
CA GLY A 40 3.94 5.33 -9.72
C GLY A 40 4.53 4.22 -10.60
N TYR A 41 5.34 3.32 -10.03
CA TYR A 41 5.99 2.23 -10.76
C TYR A 41 5.34 0.86 -10.53
N ILE A 42 4.26 0.77 -9.77
CA ILE A 42 3.63 -0.52 -9.51
C ILE A 42 2.81 -0.94 -10.73
N THR A 43 3.21 -2.05 -11.37
CA THR A 43 2.32 -2.82 -12.22
C THR A 43 1.40 -3.62 -11.31
N PHE A 44 0.32 -3.00 -10.86
CA PHE A 44 -0.62 -3.69 -10.01
C PHE A 44 -1.33 -4.78 -10.83
N ASP A 45 -1.33 -6.01 -10.32
CA ASP A 45 -2.42 -6.92 -10.67
C ASP A 45 -3.66 -6.52 -9.84
N LEU A 46 -4.85 -6.91 -10.30
CA LEU A 46 -6.12 -6.55 -9.64
C LEU A 46 -6.12 -6.93 -8.14
N SER A 47 -5.38 -7.98 -7.74
CA SER A 47 -5.27 -8.40 -6.35
C SER A 47 -4.34 -7.52 -5.51
N GLY A 48 -3.25 -7.01 -6.07
CA GLY A 48 -2.31 -6.12 -5.40
C GLY A 48 -2.94 -4.74 -5.14
N ASP A 49 -3.68 -4.22 -6.12
CA ASP A 49 -4.47 -2.98 -6.00
C ASP A 49 -5.42 -3.01 -4.80
N GLU A 50 -6.25 -4.05 -4.74
CA GLU A 50 -7.24 -4.22 -3.67
C GLU A 50 -6.60 -4.28 -2.29
N LEU A 51 -5.45 -4.95 -2.16
CA LEU A 51 -4.73 -5.09 -0.89
C LEU A 51 -4.12 -3.77 -0.42
N LEU A 52 -3.51 -3.02 -1.35
CA LEU A 52 -2.97 -1.70 -1.01
C LEU A 52 -4.09 -0.73 -0.65
N PHE A 53 -5.18 -0.72 -1.43
CA PHE A 53 -6.36 0.10 -1.13
C PHE A 53 -6.94 -0.25 0.25
N GLN A 54 -7.11 -1.54 0.55
CA GLN A 54 -7.59 -2.00 1.86
C GLN A 54 -6.71 -1.47 3.01
N LEU A 55 -5.39 -1.51 2.85
CA LEU A 55 -4.47 -0.96 3.84
C LEU A 55 -4.64 0.54 3.99
N LEU A 56 -4.61 1.31 2.90
CA LEU A 56 -4.73 2.77 2.90
C LEU A 56 -6.06 3.21 3.51
N ALA A 57 -7.16 2.59 3.10
CA ALA A 57 -8.49 2.83 3.65
C ALA A 57 -8.55 2.54 5.16
N SER A 58 -7.88 1.48 5.63
CA SER A 58 -7.84 1.15 7.06
C SER A 58 -7.04 2.15 7.91
N ARG A 59 -6.16 2.94 7.27
CA ARG A 59 -5.29 3.96 7.88
C ARG A 59 -5.86 5.36 7.77
N TYR A 60 -6.74 5.61 6.80
CA TYR A 60 -7.45 6.88 6.65
C TYR A 60 -8.08 7.32 7.98
N GLU A 61 -7.87 8.58 8.36
CA GLU A 61 -8.31 9.20 9.62
C GLU A 61 -7.81 8.56 10.93
N THR A 62 -6.98 7.51 10.87
CA THR A 62 -6.49 6.81 12.08
C THR A 62 -4.98 6.88 12.25
N SER A 63 -4.21 7.03 11.17
CA SER A 63 -2.75 7.06 11.22
C SER A 63 -2.16 7.75 9.99
N SER A 64 -0.97 8.33 10.13
CA SER A 64 -0.36 9.13 9.06
C SER A 64 0.22 8.24 7.96
N THR A 65 -0.02 8.61 6.71
CA THR A 65 0.57 7.92 5.55
C THR A 65 1.15 8.98 4.61
N MET A 66 2.43 8.85 4.30
CA MET A 66 3.13 9.64 3.30
C MET A 66 3.36 8.79 2.07
N VAL A 67 3.15 9.39 0.90
CA VAL A 67 3.35 8.74 -0.39
C VAL A 67 4.30 9.59 -1.20
N THR A 68 5.28 8.97 -1.85
CA THR A 68 6.05 9.61 -2.92
C THR A 68 5.67 8.94 -4.24
N SER A 69 5.72 9.72 -5.32
CA SER A 69 5.46 9.23 -6.67
C SER A 69 6.25 10.05 -7.66
N ASN A 70 6.72 9.38 -8.71
CA ASN A 70 7.27 10.00 -9.91
C ASN A 70 6.17 10.45 -10.89
N LEU A 71 4.90 10.10 -10.64
CA LEU A 71 3.75 10.51 -11.45
C LEU A 71 3.20 11.86 -11.02
N MET A 72 2.81 12.67 -12.00
CA MET A 72 2.06 13.89 -11.74
C MET A 72 0.69 13.54 -11.15
N PHE A 73 0.15 14.37 -10.26
CA PHE A 73 -1.14 14.12 -9.61
C PHE A 73 -2.29 13.85 -10.60
N SER A 74 -2.29 14.51 -11.76
CA SER A 74 -3.27 14.29 -12.83
C SER A 74 -3.26 12.86 -13.41
N GLU A 75 -2.14 12.15 -13.26
CA GLU A 75 -1.96 10.79 -13.76
C GLU A 75 -2.39 9.74 -12.74
N TRP A 76 -2.66 10.13 -11.48
CA TRP A 76 -3.01 9.19 -10.42
C TRP A 76 -4.35 8.52 -10.70
N VAL A 77 -5.37 9.27 -11.11
CA VAL A 77 -6.72 8.73 -11.43
C VAL A 77 -6.69 7.65 -12.53
N ARG A 78 -5.67 7.68 -13.40
CA ARG A 78 -5.51 6.69 -14.47
C ARG A 78 -4.72 5.46 -14.03
N ASN A 79 -3.79 5.60 -13.08
CA ASN A 79 -2.76 4.60 -12.79
C ASN A 79 -2.77 4.06 -11.35
N ILE A 80 -3.56 4.66 -10.46
CA ILE A 80 -3.62 4.32 -9.04
C ILE A 80 -5.10 4.04 -8.72
N PRO A 81 -5.42 2.90 -8.06
CA PRO A 81 -6.79 2.48 -7.78
C PRO A 81 -7.54 3.45 -6.85
#